data_AF-A0AAQ2C566-F1
#
_entry.id   AF-A0AAQ2C566-F1
#
_cell.length_a   1.000
_cell.length_b   1.000
_cell.length_c   1.000
_cell.angle_alpha   90.00
_cell.angle_beta   90.00
_cell.angle_gamma   90.00
#
_symmetry.space_group_name_H-M   'P 1'
#
loop_
_entity.id
_entity.type
_entity.pdbx_description
1 polymer ?
#
loop_
_entity_poly.entity_id
_entity_poly.type
_entity_poly.pdbx_seq_one_letter_code
_entity_poly.pdbx_strand_id
1 'polypeptide(L)'
;MHCPSWCTTRHSPGLGEENWLHVSEPLALDDGALARLCLSVDPDTGTADGPYVLIGSTEYTLKEAEGLGAALVALAGSGGDIGTAEVGAP
;
A
#
# COMPACT_ATOMS: atom_id res chain seq x y z
N MET A 1 21.21 -8.72 7.97
CA MET A 1 20.17 -8.44 6.96
C MET A 1 20.06 -6.93 6.79
N HIS A 2 19.77 -6.45 5.58
CA HIS A 2 19.72 -5.02 5.28
C HIS A 2 18.27 -4.53 5.38
N CYS A 3 18.01 -3.59 6.29
CA CYS A 3 16.69 -2.98 6.43
C CYS A 3 16.36 -2.15 5.18
N PRO A 4 15.20 -2.34 4.53
CA PRO A 4 14.81 -1.53 3.38
C PRO A 4 14.70 -0.04 3.75
N SER A 5 15.04 0.86 2.80
CA SER A 5 15.04 2.31 3.04
C SER A 5 13.68 2.91 3.40
N TRP A 6 12.60 2.22 3.06
CA TRP A 6 11.22 2.61 3.38
C TRP A 6 10.74 2.05 4.72
N CYS A 7 11.49 1.14 5.34
CA CYS A 7 11.10 0.53 6.60
C CYS A 7 11.26 1.52 7.75
N THR A 8 10.20 1.64 8.55
CA THR A 8 10.11 2.52 9.72
C THR A 8 10.05 1.76 11.02
N THR A 9 9.92 0.43 10.96
CA THR A 9 10.12 -0.44 12.11
C THR A 9 11.52 -0.20 12.68
N ARG A 10 11.58 0.09 13.98
CA ARG A 10 12.86 0.20 14.67
C ARG A 10 13.44 -1.20 14.88
N HIS A 11 14.54 -1.50 14.22
CA HIS A 11 15.27 -2.74 14.40
C HIS A 11 16.48 -2.53 15.32
N SER A 12 16.58 -3.29 16.41
CA SER A 12 17.73 -3.23 17.31
C SER A 12 18.83 -4.19 16.83
N PRO A 13 20.05 -3.69 16.52
CA PRO A 13 21.18 -4.55 16.15
C PRO A 13 21.67 -5.30 17.41
N GLY A 14 21.10 -6.47 17.71
CA GLY A 14 21.58 -7.31 18.81
C GLY A 14 20.55 -8.26 19.42
N LEU A 15 19.25 -8.01 19.20
CA LEU A 15 18.18 -8.92 19.58
C LEU A 15 17.67 -9.55 18.29
N GLY A 16 18.10 -10.79 18.01
CA GLY A 16 17.87 -11.45 16.73
C GLY A 16 16.41 -11.49 16.28
N GLU A 17 15.44 -11.23 17.15
CA GLU A 17 14.01 -11.39 16.90
C GLU A 17 13.34 -10.24 16.11
N GLU A 18 13.99 -9.08 15.97
CA GLU A 18 13.33 -7.88 15.40
C GLU A 18 13.52 -7.68 13.89
N ASN A 19 14.33 -8.49 13.20
CA ASN A 19 14.69 -8.26 11.78
C ASN A 19 13.77 -8.94 10.76
N TRP A 20 12.64 -9.50 11.19
CA TRP A 20 11.81 -10.39 10.37
C TRP A 20 10.59 -9.71 9.75
N LEU A 21 10.26 -8.49 10.18
CA LEU A 21 9.11 -7.75 9.69
C LEU A 21 9.49 -6.29 9.43
N HIS A 22 9.34 -5.87 8.18
CA HIS A 22 9.62 -4.53 7.71
C HIS A 22 8.32 -3.85 7.29
N VAL A 23 8.05 -2.68 7.85
CA VAL A 23 6.80 -1.94 7.61
C VAL A 23 7.09 -0.46 7.38
N SER A 24 6.46 0.15 6.37
CA SER A 24 6.52 1.60 6.17
C SER A 24 5.67 2.38 7.17
N GLU A 25 5.83 3.71 7.17
CA GLU A 25 4.83 4.61 7.75
C GLU A 25 3.45 4.31 7.14
N PRO A 26 2.36 4.45 7.91
CA PRO A 26 1.02 4.31 7.37
C PRO A 26 0.69 5.47 6.44
N LEU A 27 0.11 5.13 5.29
CA LEU A 27 -0.67 6.06 4.49
C LEU A 27 -2.14 5.92 4.91
N ALA A 28 -2.71 6.97 5.49
CA ALA A 28 -4.13 7.00 5.82
C ALA A 28 -4.97 7.23 4.56
N LEU A 29 -6.02 6.43 4.38
CA LEU A 29 -7.03 6.59 3.34
C LEU A 29 -8.27 7.29 3.91
N ASP A 30 -9.06 7.93 3.05
CA ASP A 30 -10.21 8.76 3.45
C ASP A 30 -11.33 7.99 4.16
N ASP A 31 -11.42 6.68 3.93
CA ASP A 31 -12.37 5.77 4.61
C ASP A 31 -11.90 5.32 5.99
N GLY A 32 -10.75 5.83 6.47
CA GLY A 32 -10.11 5.45 7.71
C GLY A 32 -9.26 4.17 7.63
N ALA A 33 -9.18 3.53 6.46
CA ALA A 33 -8.26 2.43 6.26
C ALA A 33 -6.80 2.93 6.22
N LEU A 34 -5.87 2.05 6.58
CA LEU A 34 -4.43 2.32 6.49
C LEU A 34 -3.82 1.44 5.40
N ALA A 35 -3.01 2.05 4.56
CA ALA A 35 -2.14 1.38 3.59
C ALA A 35 -0.68 1.39 4.08
N ARG A 36 0.03 0.27 3.95
CA ARG A 36 1.44 0.14 4.33
C ARG A 36 2.20 -0.73 3.34
N LEU A 37 3.48 -0.44 3.11
CA LEU A 37 4.40 -1.42 2.53
C LEU A 37 4.83 -2.38 3.63
N CYS A 38 4.74 -3.67 3.34
CA CYS A 38 5.09 -4.75 4.24
C CYS A 38 6.03 -5.72 3.54
N LEU A 39 7.03 -6.23 4.26
CA LEU A 39 7.87 -7.35 3.86
C LEU A 39 8.19 -8.16 5.11
N SER A 40 8.10 -9.48 5.01
CA SER A 40 8.58 -10.38 6.06
C SER A 40 9.79 -11.18 5.57
N VAL A 41 10.63 -11.61 6.50
CA VAL A 41 11.74 -12.52 6.24
C VAL A 41 11.63 -13.67 7.21
N ASP A 42 11.50 -14.88 6.67
CA ASP A 42 11.49 -16.10 7.46
C ASP A 42 12.85 -16.24 8.18
N PRO A 43 12.87 -16.37 9.52
CA PRO A 43 14.10 -16.35 10.31
C PRO A 43 14.97 -17.61 10.12
N ASP A 44 14.36 -18.74 9.79
CA ASP A 44 15.05 -20.03 9.69
C ASP A 44 15.66 -20.24 8.30
N THR A 45 14.96 -19.76 7.26
CA THR A 45 15.32 -19.95 5.85
C THR A 45 15.90 -18.70 5.21
N GLY A 46 15.66 -17.52 5.79
CA GLY A 46 16.00 -16.23 5.19
C GLY A 46 15.14 -15.86 3.99
N THR A 47 14.07 -16.62 3.71
CA THR A 47 13.18 -16.37 2.57
C THR A 47 12.37 -15.10 2.82
N ALA A 48 12.43 -14.15 1.90
CA ALA A 48 11.63 -12.94 1.98
C ALA A 48 10.26 -13.14 1.31
N ASP A 49 9.22 -12.59 1.93
CA ASP A 49 7.88 -12.47 1.36
C ASP A 49 7.50 -10.99 1.26
N GLY A 50 7.12 -10.57 0.06
CA GLY A 50 6.94 -9.16 -0.33
C GLY A 50 8.15 -8.52 -1.04
N PRO A 51 8.17 -7.17 -1.15
CA PRO A 51 7.23 -6.25 -0.53
C PRO A 51 5.84 -6.29 -1.19
N TYR A 52 4.81 -6.13 -0.37
CA TYR A 52 3.42 -5.94 -0.80
C TYR A 52 2.82 -4.71 -0.13
N VAL A 53 1.73 -4.18 -0.69
CA VAL A 53 0.92 -3.14 -0.05
C VAL A 53 -0.21 -3.83 0.69
N LEU A 54 -0.29 -3.63 2.00
CA LEU A 54 -1.42 -4.04 2.82
C LEU A 54 -2.38 -2.86 2.95
N ILE A 55 -3.63 -3.00 2.48
CA ILE A 55 -4.70 -2.02 2.68
C ILE A 55 -5.77 -2.68 3.55
N GLY A 56 -5.94 -2.19 4.78
CA GLY A 56 -6.79 -2.88 5.76
C GLY A 56 -6.27 -4.29 6.04
N SER A 57 -6.99 -5.33 5.60
CA SER A 57 -6.60 -6.74 5.71
C SER A 57 -6.28 -7.40 4.37
N THR A 58 -6.22 -6.64 3.28
CA THR A 58 -6.00 -7.17 1.93
C THR A 58 -4.59 -6.87 1.48
N GLU A 59 -3.89 -7.91 1.04
CA GLU A 59 -2.55 -7.82 0.46
C GLU A 59 -2.62 -7.64 -1.05
N TYR A 60 -1.82 -6.70 -1.55
CA TYR A 60 -1.64 -6.45 -2.97
C TYR A 60 -0.16 -6.52 -3.30
N THR A 61 0.20 -7.26 -4.34
CA THR A 61 1.53 -7.10 -4.94
C THR A 61 1.73 -5.64 -5.37
N LEU A 62 2.98 -5.18 -5.49
CA LEU A 62 3.24 -3.79 -5.89
C LEU A 62 2.55 -3.42 -7.22
N LYS A 63 2.52 -4.36 -8.17
CA LYS A 63 1.87 -4.18 -9.48
C LYS A 63 0.34 -4.08 -9.36
N GLU A 64 -0.27 -4.89 -8.49
CA GLU A 64 -1.71 -4.81 -8.24
C GLU A 64 -2.08 -3.50 -7.55
N ALA A 65 -1.28 -3.05 -6.58
CA ALA A 65 -1.50 -1.78 -5.91
C ALA A 65 -1.37 -0.58 -6.87
N GLU A 66 -0.35 -0.58 -7.74
CA GLU A 66 -0.19 0.43 -8.80
C GLU A 66 -1.39 0.42 -9.77
N GLY A 67 -1.79 -0.76 -10.23
CA GLY A 67 -2.94 -0.93 -11.12
C GLY A 67 -4.26 -0.48 -10.48
N LEU A 68 -4.48 -0.81 -9.20
CA LEU A 68 -5.65 -0.38 -8.44
C LEU A 68 -5.68 1.15 -8.32
N GLY A 69 -4.56 1.78 -7.94
CA GLY A 69 -4.45 3.23 -7.84
C GLY A 69 -4.77 3.93 -9.17
N ALA A 70 -4.18 3.46 -10.27
CA ALA A 70 -4.44 4.00 -11.60
C ALA A 70 -5.91 3.84 -12.02
N ALA A 71 -6.52 2.69 -11.75
CA ALA A 71 -7.93 2.43 -12.05
C ALA A 71 -8.87 3.36 -11.26
N LEU A 72 -8.59 3.59 -9.97
CA LEU A 72 -9.38 4.50 -9.14
C LEU A 72 -9.29 5.96 -9.63
N VAL A 73 -8.10 6.42 -10.01
CA VAL A 73 -7.92 7.76 -10.60
C VAL A 73 -8.70 7.90 -11.91
N ALA A 74 -8.61 6.90 -12.80
CA ALA A 74 -9.34 6.91 -14.06
C ALA A 74 -10.87 6.95 -13.84
N LEU A 75 -11.38 6.13 -12.91
CA LEU A 75 -12.80 6.08 -12.57
C LEU A 75 -13.29 7.42 -11.99
N ALA A 76 -12.53 8.03 -11.09
CA ALA A 76 -12.86 9.34 -10.53
C ALA A 76 -12.91 10.43 -11.62
N GLY A 77 -11.98 10.40 -12.57
CA GLY A 77 -11.97 11.29 -13.73
C GLY A 77 -13.22 11.17 -14.59
N SER A 78 -13.73 9.96 -14.83
CA SER A 78 -14.97 9.76 -15.60
C SER A 78 -16.22 10.33 -14.91
N GLY A 79 -16.22 10.47 -13.58
CA GLY A 79 -17.31 11.09 -12.82
C GLY A 79 -17.38 12.62 -12.95
N GLY A 80 -16.30 13.27 -13.39
CA GLY A 80 -16.25 14.70 -13.65
C GLY A 80 -16.98 15.12 -14.93
N ASP A 81 -17.22 14.18 -15.85
CA ASP A 81 -17.91 14.37 -17.12
C ASP A 81 -19.44 14.20 -16.99
N ILE A 82 -20.03 14.64 -15.86
CA ILE A 82 -21.48 14.84 -15.80
C ILE A 82 -21.77 16.12 -16.59
N GLY A 83 -21.99 15.94 -17.90
CA GLY A 83 -22.28 17.01 -18.83
C GLY A 83 -23.35 17.94 -18.28
N THR A 84 -23.10 19.24 -18.38
CA THR A 84 -24.13 20.26 -18.31
C THR A 84 -25.06 20.04 -19.51
N ALA A 85 -25.98 19.10 -19.38
CA ALA A 85 -27.14 19.02 -20.25
C ALA A 85 -27.94 20.28 -19.97
N GLU A 86 -27.71 21.31 -20.78
CA GLU A 86 -28.56 22.48 -20.85
C GLU A 86 -29.99 22.00 -21.00
N VAL A 87 -30.79 22.22 -19.95
CA VAL A 87 -32.24 22.06 -20.02
C VAL A 87 -32.72 23.16 -20.95
N GLY A 88 -32.79 22.86 -22.23
CA GLY A 88 -33.49 23.68 -23.21
C GLY A 88 -34.94 23.83 -22.73
N ALA A 89 -35.26 25.04 -22.26
CA ALA A 89 -36.62 25.46 -21.95
C ALA A 89 -37.51 25.42 -23.21
N PRO A 90 -38.85 25.30 -23.05
CA PRO A 90 -39.80 24.87 -24.07
C PRO A 90 -39.94 25.79 -25.29
#